data_AF-A0A4Y8KGB2-F1
#
_entry.id   AF-A0A4Y8KGB2-F1
#
_cell.length_a   1.000
_cell.length_b   1.000
_cell.length_c   1.000
_cell.angle_alpha   90.00
_cell.angle_beta   90.00
_cell.angle_gamma   90.00
#
_symmetry.space_group_name_H-M   'P 1'
#
loop_
_entity.id
_entity.type
_entity.pdbx_description
1 polymer ?
#
loop_
_entity_poly.entity_id
_entity_poly.type
_entity_poly.pdbx_seq_one_letter_code
_entity_poly.pdbx_strand_id
1 'polypeptide(L)' 'MILVTGASGQLGHAIVERLVGAGRSVVAGTRRPAVGSAQRHIDFDDPHSLDFTDHEKPPTAQCFTGD' A
#
# COMPACT_ATOMS: atom_id res chain seq x y z
N MET A 1 -2.30 -1.52 12.07
CA MET A 1 -2.60 -0.84 10.80
C MET A 1 -3.86 -1.46 10.21
N ILE A 2 -4.79 -0.67 9.65
CA ILE A 2 -5.99 -1.18 8.97
C ILE A 2 -5.89 -0.86 7.48
N LEU A 3 -5.93 -1.87 6.61
CA LEU A 3 -6.08 -1.70 5.17
C LEU A 3 -7.57 -1.61 4.83
N VAL A 4 -7.99 -0.53 4.18
CA VAL A 4 -9.35 -0.39 3.65
C VAL A 4 -9.26 -0.46 2.13
N THR A 5 -9.86 -1.49 1.54
CA THR A 5 -9.86 -1.69 0.09
C THR A 5 -11.07 -1.07 -0.57
N GLY A 6 -10.95 -0.75 -1.86
CA GLY A 6 -12.00 -0.02 -2.57
C GLY A 6 -12.18 1.41 -2.03
N ALA A 7 -11.10 2.01 -1.51
CA ALA A 7 -11.14 3.32 -0.85
C ALA A 7 -11.52 4.49 -1.77
N SER A 8 -11.56 4.27 -3.09
CA SER A 8 -12.09 5.23 -4.07
C SER A 8 -13.60 5.11 -4.31
N GLY A 9 -14.26 4.09 -3.75
CA GLY A 9 -15.71 3.93 -3.77
C GLY A 9 -16.36 4.50 -2.51
N GLN A 10 -17.68 4.71 -2.54
CA GLN A 10 -18.41 5.42 -1.48
C GLN A 10 -18.25 4.79 -0.09
N LEU A 11 -18.44 3.47 0.02
CA LEU A 11 -18.32 2.77 1.30
C LEU A 11 -16.88 2.78 1.83
N GLY A 12 -15.90 2.44 0.97
CA GLY A 12 -14.50 2.43 1.36
C GLY A 12 -14.02 3.81 1.80
N HIS A 13 -14.44 4.86 1.11
CA HIS A 13 -14.16 6.25 1.46
C HIS A 13 -14.73 6.61 2.84
N ALA A 14 -16.01 6.35 3.09
CA ALA A 14 -16.65 6.63 4.38
C ALA A 14 -15.98 5.88 5.54
N ILE A 15 -15.54 4.63 5.32
CA ILE A 15 -14.78 3.87 6.32
C ILE A 15 -13.43 4.53 6.60
N VAL A 16 -12.69 4.95 5.56
CA VAL A 16 -11.40 5.64 5.72
C VAL A 16 -11.59 6.93 6.52
N GLU A 17 -12.54 7.79 6.15
CA GLU A 17 -12.81 9.04 6.87
C GLU A 17 -13.14 8.79 8.34
N ARG A 18 -13.99 7.80 8.63
CA ARG A 18 -14.37 7.46 10.00
C ARG A 18 -13.19 6.99 10.85
N LEU A 19 -12.30 6.18 10.28
CA LEU A 19 -11.12 5.65 10.96
C LEU A 19 -10.04 6.71 11.16
N VAL A 20 -9.82 7.58 10.17
CA VAL A 20 -8.91 8.73 10.27
C VAL A 20 -9.41 9.71 11.34
N GLY A 21 -10.70 10.05 11.34
CA GLY A 21 -11.32 10.88 12.37
C GLY A 21 -11.26 10.26 13.77
N ALA A 22 -11.09 8.95 13.88
CA ALA A 22 -10.86 8.24 15.13
C ALA A 22 -9.37 8.13 15.52
N GLY A 23 -8.46 8.75 14.78
CA GLY A 23 -7.01 8.71 15.03
C GLY A 23 -6.38 7.35 14.77
N ARG A 24 -6.99 6.49 13.95
CA ARG A 24 -6.47 5.15 13.66
C ARG A 24 -5.53 5.18 12.46
N SER A 25 -4.47 4.36 12.52
CA SER A 25 -3.56 4.14 11.39
C SER A 25 -4.26 3.34 10.29
N VAL A 26 -4.45 3.97 9.13
CA VAL A 26 -5.20 3.44 7.98
C VAL A 26 -4.38 3.55 6.71
N VAL A 27 -4.45 2.52 5.87
CA VAL A 27 -3.99 2.55 4.48
C VAL A 27 -5.20 2.44 3.56
N ALA A 28 -5.36 3.41 2.66
CA ALA A 28 -6.44 3.44 1.68
C ALA A 28 -5.99 2.72 0.40
N GLY A 29 -6.51 1.52 0.13
CA GLY A 29 -6.18 0.72 -1.04
C GLY A 29 -7.17 0.90 -2.20
N THR A 30 -6.66 1.11 -3.42
CA THR A 30 -7.46 1.11 -4.64
C THR A 30 -6.65 0.64 -5.85
N ARG A 31 -7.30 0.13 -6.88
CA ARG A 31 -6.65 -0.24 -8.15
C ARG A 31 -6.16 0.98 -8.94
N ARG A 32 -6.76 2.15 -8.74
CA ARG A 32 -6.44 3.37 -9.50
C ARG A 32 -6.22 4.56 -8.54
N PRO A 33 -5.08 4.59 -7.83
CA PRO A 33 -4.79 5.71 -6.93
C PRO A 33 -4.60 7.00 -7.73
N ALA A 34 -5.10 8.10 -7.21
CA ALA A 34 -4.85 9.41 -7.81
C ALA A 34 -3.39 9.81 -7.61
N VAL A 35 -2.80 10.49 -8.61
CA VAL A 35 -1.42 10.98 -8.56
C VAL A 35 -1.26 11.91 -7.36
N GLY A 36 -0.24 11.66 -6.54
CA GLY A 36 0.05 12.45 -5.33
C GLY A 36 -0.87 12.15 -4.13
N SER A 37 -1.80 11.21 -4.25
CA SER A 37 -2.62 10.78 -3.10
C SER A 37 -1.84 9.82 -2.19
N ALA A 38 -2.22 9.78 -0.91
CA ALA A 38 -1.73 8.78 0.05
C ALA A 38 -2.37 7.39 -0.17
N GLN A 39 -3.15 7.20 -1.24
CA GLN A 39 -3.74 5.90 -1.56
C GLN A 39 -2.67 4.96 -2.12
N ARG A 40 -2.74 3.70 -1.72
CA ARG A 40 -1.86 2.65 -2.21
C ARG A 40 -2.51 1.90 -3.35
N HIS A 41 -1.74 1.57 -4.38
CA HIS A 41 -2.17 0.65 -5.42
C HIS A 41 -2.34 -0.74 -4.82
N ILE A 42 -3.56 -1.28 -4.86
CA ILE A 42 -3.92 -2.60 -4.36
C ILE A 42 -4.82 -3.26 -5.41
N ASP A 43 -4.39 -4.40 -5.91
CA ASP A 43 -5.10 -5.23 -6.87
C ASP A 43 -5.16 -6.68 -6.38
N PHE A 44 -6.36 -7.19 -6.12
CA PHE A 44 -6.55 -8.55 -5.62
C PHE A 44 -6.24 -9.61 -6.67
N ASP A 45 -6.17 -9.23 -7.95
CA ASP A 45 -5.78 -10.10 -9.04
C ASP A 45 -4.25 -10.16 -9.23
N ASP A 46 -3.49 -9.25 -8.58
CA ASP A 46 -2.02 -9.23 -8.56
C ASP A 46 -1.49 -9.43 -7.12
N PRO A 47 -0.99 -10.63 -6.78
CA PRO A 47 -0.51 -10.93 -5.43
C PRO A 47 0.70 -10.07 -5.02
N HIS A 48 1.48 -9.54 -5.96
CA HIS A 48 2.61 -8.65 -5.63
C HIS A 48 2.13 -7.29 -5.11
N SER A 49 0.95 -6.84 -5.51
CA SER A 49 0.37 -5.60 -4.99
C SER A 49 -0.02 -5.72 -3.49
N LEU A 50 -0.24 -6.95 -3.02
CA LEU A 50 -0.60 -7.31 -1.65
C LEU A 50 0.60 -7.59 -0.75
N ASP A 51 1.82 -7.40 -1.24
CA ASP A 51 3.02 -7.54 -0.43
C ASP A 51 3.25 -6.28 0.41
N PHE A 52 2.94 -6.37 1.70
CA PHE A 52 3.17 -5.31 2.70
C PHE A 52 4.39 -5.59 3.57
N THR A 53 5.16 -6.63 3.25
CA THR A 53 6.37 -6.98 3.95
C THR A 53 7.49 -6.11 3.42
N ASP A 54 8.15 -5.35 4.29
CA ASP A 54 9.44 -4.74 3.96
C ASP A 54 10.46 -5.88 3.86
N HIS A 55 10.50 -6.56 2.71
CA HIS A 55 11.67 -7.35 2.36
C HIS A 55 12.81 -6.33 2.20
N GLU A 56 13.57 -6.11 3.28
CA GLU A 56 14.86 -5.43 3.22
C GLU A 56 15.62 -6.05 2.05
N LYS A 57 15.69 -5.31 0.94
CA LYS A 57 16.37 -5.77 -0.27
C LYS A 57 17.78 -6.11 0.18
N PRO A 58 18.23 -7.38 0.12
CA PRO A 58 19.61 -7.68 0.47
C PRO A 58 20.48 -6.77 -0.40
N PRO A 59 21.52 -6.12 0.17
CA PRO A 59 22.39 -5.26 -0.61
C PRO A 59 22.83 -6.06 -1.82
N THR A 60 22.54 -5.53 -3.01
CA THR A 60 22.97 -6.12 -4.28
C THR A 60 24.43 -6.50 -4.07
N ALA A 61 24.73 -7.81 -4.05
CA ALA A 61 26.09 -8.28 -3.91
C ALA A 61 26.85 -7.63 -5.07
N GLN A 62 27.65 -6.61 -4.76
CA GLN A 62 28.64 -6.11 -5.71
C GLN A 62 29.56 -7.29 -5.92
N CYS A 63 29.45 -7.93 -7.08
CA CYS A 63 30.43 -8.93 -7.49
C CYS A 63 31.79 -8.25 -7.43
N PHE A 64 32.57 -8.58 -6.40
CA PHE A 64 33.99 -8.28 -6.35
C PHE A 64 34.64 -9.07 -7.49
N THR A 65 34.84 -8.42 -8.65
CA THR A 65 35.87 -8.84 -9.59
C THR A 65 37.21 -8.62 -8.88
N GLY A 66 37.80 -9.71 -8.40
CA GLY A 66 39.20 -9.73 -7.99
C GLY A 66 40.11 -9.64 -9.22
N ASP A 67 41.21 -8.91 -9.05
CA ASP A 67 42.36 -8.78 -9.96
C ASP A 67 42.99 -10.14 -10.35
#